data_AF-A0A374I826-F1
#
_entry.id   AF-A0A374I826-F1
#
_cell.length_a   1.000
_cell.length_b   1.000
_cell.length_c   1.000
_cell.angle_alpha   90.00
_cell.angle_beta   90.00
_cell.angle_gamma   90.00
#
_symmetry.space_group_name_H-M   'P 1'
#
loop_
_entity.id
_entity.type
_entity.pdbx_description
1 polymer ?
#
loop_
_entity_poly.entity_id
_entity_poly.type
_entity_poly.pdbx_seq_one_letter_code
_entity_poly.pdbx_strand_id
1 'polypeptide(L)'
;MIDKKKLKDVMKKQDLKQEKPTDPSMTLDVKNEDVEAQIDLYLKEKTGENLNALIELMRTRRVLVPANLNDEKKPVPCLINSPKNGMFLPIYTSKKEIPESPRSEAVINMPFLATNNMVFQQDEKVSGIVINPFTQNLIFKRALVEKIEEVEKKRKEGAQPKKMQLTQEQYLLFERKQFEFGFMPKRFFAQGKQMMDDLCEKKEEYMDQFFEECYQQKRMYPYLPEDFSVMVMDLSDSLLIVRVDLPVRDMGVPSCFRVYFAWNDETQEGRYFTIERTQDPGKHLLGEFKKDWKHVDYGEAPAEGAELQRVLDIIRQPGEN
;
A
#
# COMPACT_ATOMS: atom_id res chain seq x y z
N MET A 1 59.35 -12.13 2.60
CA MET A 1 58.76 -11.23 3.61
C MET A 1 58.44 -9.91 2.92
N ILE A 2 57.16 -9.60 2.75
CA ILE A 2 56.71 -8.38 2.07
C ILE A 2 56.29 -7.37 3.14
N ASP A 3 56.79 -6.16 2.97
CA ASP A 3 56.90 -5.08 3.94
C ASP A 3 55.53 -4.44 4.27
N LYS A 4 55.08 -4.60 5.53
CA LYS A 4 53.78 -4.14 6.03
C LYS A 4 53.60 -2.62 6.04
N LYS A 5 54.63 -1.83 5.73
CA LYS A 5 54.56 -0.37 5.71
C LYS A 5 54.07 0.20 4.37
N LYS A 6 54.37 -0.45 3.24
CA LYS A 6 53.94 0.02 1.90
C LYS A 6 52.46 -0.24 1.59
N LEU A 7 51.77 -1.12 2.33
CA LEU A 7 50.32 -1.31 2.18
C LEU A 7 49.48 -0.23 2.88
N LYS A 8 50.01 0.46 3.91
CA LYS A 8 49.26 1.47 4.66
C LYS A 8 49.17 2.83 3.95
N ASP A 9 50.13 3.14 3.07
CA ASP A 9 50.17 4.44 2.37
C ASP A 9 49.39 4.45 1.04
N VAL A 10 49.05 3.28 0.47
CA VAL A 10 48.16 3.20 -0.70
C VAL A 10 46.68 3.30 -0.29
N MET A 11 46.35 3.02 0.97
CA MET A 11 44.99 3.12 1.51
C MET A 11 44.62 4.53 2.03
N LYS A 12 45.49 5.54 1.85
CA LYS A 12 45.28 6.91 2.34
C LYS A 12 45.14 7.98 1.24
N LYS A 13 45.02 7.58 -0.02
CA LYS A 13 44.74 8.50 -1.15
C LYS A 13 43.61 7.99 -2.02
N GLN A 14 42.43 7.87 -1.42
CA GLN A 14 41.15 8.03 -2.08
C GLN A 14 40.10 8.31 -0.99
N ASP A 15 40.26 9.46 -0.34
CA ASP A 15 39.15 10.16 0.35
C ASP A 15 38.19 10.73 -0.72
N LEU A 16 37.66 9.86 -1.57
CA LEU A 16 36.32 10.07 -2.07
C LEU A 16 35.44 9.50 -0.97
N LYS A 17 34.80 10.39 -0.21
CA LYS A 17 33.61 10.05 0.56
C LYS A 17 32.70 9.28 -0.38
N GLN A 18 32.73 7.95 -0.31
CA GLN A 18 31.60 7.15 -0.72
C GLN A 18 30.51 7.54 0.27
N GLU A 19 29.70 8.52 -0.12
CA GLU A 19 28.33 8.56 0.35
C GLU A 19 27.83 7.13 0.22
N LYS A 20 27.53 6.51 1.37
CA LYS A 20 26.76 5.28 1.38
C LYS A 20 25.60 5.54 0.42
N PRO A 21 25.25 4.62 -0.49
CA PRO A 21 23.94 4.70 -1.09
C PRO A 21 22.96 4.52 0.07
N THR A 22 22.54 5.64 0.66
CA THR A 22 21.29 5.74 1.39
C THR A 22 20.25 5.52 0.33
N ASP A 23 19.95 4.24 0.08
CA ASP A 23 18.70 3.86 -0.55
C ASP A 23 17.61 4.21 0.48
N PRO A 24 16.80 5.25 0.23
CA PRO A 24 15.72 5.65 1.12
C PRO A 24 14.49 4.76 0.92
N SER A 25 14.54 3.79 0.00
CA SER A 25 13.44 2.86 -0.17
C SER A 25 13.42 1.82 0.96
N MET A 26 12.22 1.58 1.48
CA MET A 26 11.85 0.34 2.17
C MET A 26 12.33 0.19 3.61
N THR A 27 11.87 1.03 4.53
CA THR A 27 11.52 0.46 5.83
C THR A 27 10.28 1.07 6.49
N LEU A 28 9.11 0.48 6.23
CA LEU A 28 8.03 0.45 7.22
C LEU A 28 8.55 -0.29 8.46
N ASP A 29 8.42 0.32 9.65
CA ASP A 29 8.74 -0.32 10.94
C ASP A 29 7.72 -1.41 11.25
N VAL A 30 7.86 -2.57 10.60
CA VAL A 30 7.11 -3.77 10.96
C VAL A 30 7.59 -4.23 12.34
N LYS A 31 6.69 -4.17 13.32
CA LYS A 31 6.88 -4.66 14.68
C LYS A 31 5.66 -5.51 15.03
N ASN A 32 5.86 -6.82 15.23
CA ASN A 32 4.81 -7.73 15.64
C ASN A 32 5.15 -8.37 17.00
N GLU A 33 5.24 -7.54 18.04
CA GLU A 33 5.60 -7.99 19.39
C GLU A 33 4.56 -8.96 19.98
N ASP A 34 3.29 -8.77 19.63
CA ASP A 34 2.19 -9.67 20.00
C ASP A 34 2.28 -11.03 19.30
N VAL A 35 2.71 -11.05 18.04
CA VAL A 35 3.03 -12.29 17.32
C VAL A 35 4.20 -12.99 17.97
N GLU A 36 5.28 -12.27 18.29
CA GLU A 36 6.47 -12.83 18.94
C GLU A 36 6.11 -13.46 20.29
N ALA A 37 5.32 -12.77 21.12
CA ALA A 37 4.82 -13.32 22.39
C ALA A 37 3.94 -14.57 22.18
N GLN A 38 3.08 -14.57 21.17
CA GLN A 38 2.23 -15.73 20.85
C GLN A 38 3.04 -16.91 20.27
N ILE A 39 4.12 -16.64 19.53
CA ILE A 39 5.09 -17.66 19.08
C ILE A 39 5.73 -18.30 20.30
N ASP A 40 6.22 -17.51 21.26
CA ASP A 40 6.88 -18.02 22.46
C ASP A 40 5.91 -18.89 23.30
N LEU A 41 4.67 -18.44 23.44
CA LEU A 41 3.61 -19.20 24.10
C LEU A 41 3.33 -20.54 23.38
N TYR A 42 3.20 -20.52 22.06
CA TYR A 42 3.01 -21.74 21.28
C TYR A 42 4.22 -22.69 21.37
N LEU A 43 5.45 -22.17 21.32
CA LEU A 43 6.66 -22.98 21.44
C LEU A 43 6.77 -23.66 22.82
N LYS A 44 6.24 -23.03 23.87
CA LYS A 44 6.19 -23.58 25.24
C LYS A 44 5.12 -24.66 25.42
N GLU A 45 3.90 -24.41 24.95
CA GLU A 45 2.74 -25.27 25.26
C GLU A 45 2.36 -26.23 24.12
N LYS A 46 2.70 -25.90 22.87
CA LYS A 46 2.50 -26.70 21.64
C LYS A 46 1.08 -27.23 21.43
N THR A 47 0.07 -26.55 21.98
CA THR A 47 -1.34 -26.91 21.83
C THR A 47 -1.91 -26.44 20.50
N GLY A 48 -2.94 -27.14 20.01
CA GLY A 48 -3.66 -26.73 18.79
C GLY A 48 -4.39 -25.40 18.93
N GLU A 49 -4.84 -25.05 20.14
CA GLU A 49 -5.48 -23.77 20.45
C GLU A 49 -4.50 -22.60 20.30
N ASN A 50 -3.29 -22.72 20.87
CA ASN A 50 -2.26 -21.69 20.75
C ASN A 50 -1.76 -21.54 19.30
N LEU A 51 -1.71 -22.65 18.54
CA LEU A 51 -1.41 -22.61 17.11
C LEU A 51 -2.49 -21.87 16.32
N ASN A 52 -3.78 -22.15 16.59
CA ASN A 52 -4.88 -21.45 15.93
C ASN A 52 -4.89 -19.96 16.28
N ALA A 53 -4.68 -19.60 17.55
CA ALA A 53 -4.56 -18.21 17.97
C ALA A 53 -3.40 -17.49 17.28
N LEU A 54 -2.24 -18.16 17.14
CA LEU A 54 -1.10 -17.63 16.39
C LEU A 54 -1.44 -17.41 14.91
N ILE A 55 -2.12 -18.37 14.27
CA ILE A 55 -2.50 -18.27 12.86
C ILE A 55 -3.50 -17.13 12.64
N GLU A 56 -4.51 -17.00 13.51
CA GLU A 56 -5.47 -15.90 13.46
C GLU A 56 -4.80 -14.54 13.63
N LEU A 57 -3.82 -14.46 14.53
CA LEU A 57 -3.04 -13.25 14.72
C LEU A 57 -2.20 -12.95 13.47
N MET A 58 -1.42 -13.92 13.00
CA MET A 58 -0.56 -13.78 11.81
C MET A 58 -1.33 -13.39 10.56
N ARG A 59 -2.58 -13.86 10.41
CA ARG A 59 -3.43 -13.59 9.25
C ARG A 59 -3.62 -12.10 8.95
N THR A 60 -3.66 -11.25 9.97
CA THR A 60 -3.88 -9.81 9.83
C THR A 60 -2.58 -9.01 9.80
N ARG A 61 -1.42 -9.69 9.90
CA ARG A 61 -0.12 -9.05 10.08
C ARG A 61 0.68 -9.00 8.79
N ARG A 62 1.60 -8.05 8.78
CA ARG A 62 2.62 -7.94 7.74
C ARG A 62 3.93 -8.51 8.26
N VAL A 63 4.69 -9.10 7.36
CA VAL A 63 5.99 -9.73 7.63
C VAL A 63 7.02 -9.20 6.65
N LEU A 64 8.27 -9.28 7.06
CA LEU A 64 9.41 -8.89 6.24
C LEU A 64 9.98 -10.13 5.55
N VAL A 65 10.15 -10.07 4.24
CA VAL A 65 10.63 -11.17 3.41
C VAL A 65 11.92 -10.73 2.74
N PRO A 66 13.06 -11.40 2.98
CA PRO A 66 14.32 -11.08 2.32
C PRO A 66 14.22 -11.38 0.82
N ALA A 67 14.84 -10.53 -0.01
CA ALA A 67 14.86 -10.67 -1.45
C ALA A 67 16.22 -10.27 -2.03
N ASN A 68 16.57 -10.86 -3.17
CA ASN A 68 17.69 -10.43 -4.01
C ASN A 68 17.14 -9.72 -5.24
N LEU A 69 17.93 -8.83 -5.85
CA LEU A 69 17.54 -8.19 -7.09
C LEU A 69 17.92 -9.12 -8.25
N ASN A 70 16.99 -9.32 -9.19
CA ASN A 70 17.30 -9.99 -10.46
C ASN A 70 18.03 -9.05 -11.43
N ASP A 71 18.37 -9.54 -12.63
CA ASP A 71 19.04 -8.75 -13.67
C ASP A 71 18.26 -7.48 -14.10
N GLU A 72 16.93 -7.49 -13.91
CA GLU A 72 16.03 -6.35 -14.16
C GLU A 72 15.86 -5.43 -12.94
N LYS A 73 16.65 -5.63 -11.87
CA LYS A 73 16.55 -4.93 -10.57
C LYS A 73 15.19 -5.12 -9.87
N LYS A 74 14.44 -6.18 -10.17
CA LYS A 74 13.20 -6.54 -9.46
C LYS A 74 13.52 -7.45 -8.27
N PRO A 75 12.91 -7.22 -7.09
CA PRO A 75 13.16 -8.03 -5.91
C PRO A 75 12.50 -9.42 -6.04
N VAL A 76 13.31 -10.46 -5.89
CA VAL A 76 12.91 -11.87 -5.89
C VAL A 76 13.14 -12.46 -4.51
N PRO A 77 12.11 -13.03 -3.85
CA PRO A 77 12.24 -13.60 -2.51
C PRO A 77 13.33 -14.67 -2.41
N CYS A 78 14.15 -14.57 -1.36
CA CYS A 78 15.18 -15.54 -1.04
C CYS A 78 14.58 -16.77 -0.39
N LEU A 79 15.09 -17.96 -0.70
CA LEU A 79 14.75 -19.20 -0.01
C LEU A 79 15.93 -19.66 0.84
N ILE A 80 15.66 -20.18 2.04
CA ILE A 80 16.66 -20.81 2.89
C ILE A 80 16.56 -22.33 2.69
N ASN A 81 17.69 -22.94 2.35
CA ASN A 81 17.79 -24.40 2.29
C ASN A 81 18.11 -24.96 3.67
N SER A 82 17.24 -25.85 4.17
CA SER A 82 17.52 -26.67 5.35
C SER A 82 17.98 -28.07 4.89
N PRO A 83 19.20 -28.51 5.24
CA PRO A 83 19.74 -29.81 4.80
C PRO A 83 18.86 -31.02 5.17
N LYS A 84 17.99 -30.88 6.19
CA LYS A 84 17.10 -31.95 6.66
C LYS A 84 15.64 -31.80 6.23
N ASN A 85 15.20 -30.57 5.93
CA ASN A 85 13.77 -30.25 5.87
C ASN A 85 13.34 -29.61 4.52
N GLY A 86 14.26 -29.41 3.58
CA GLY A 86 13.97 -28.82 2.27
C GLY A 86 14.09 -27.30 2.25
N MET A 87 13.55 -26.65 1.21
CA MET A 87 13.63 -25.20 1.03
C MET A 87 12.45 -24.51 1.70
N PHE A 88 12.72 -23.45 2.46
CA PHE A 88 11.71 -22.66 3.14
C PHE A 88 11.80 -21.21 2.73
N LEU A 89 10.66 -20.55 2.74
CA LEU A 89 10.61 -19.10 2.65
C LEU A 89 10.82 -18.49 4.05
N PRO A 90 11.93 -17.78 4.30
CA PRO A 90 12.11 -17.02 5.52
C PRO A 90 11.20 -15.80 5.57
N ILE A 91 10.57 -15.60 6.72
CA ILE A 91 9.81 -14.40 7.04
C ILE A 91 10.24 -13.89 8.41
N TYR A 92 10.23 -12.57 8.59
CA TYR A 92 10.60 -11.93 9.84
C TYR A 92 9.46 -11.10 10.40
N THR A 93 9.23 -11.21 11.70
CA THR A 93 8.20 -10.46 12.43
C THR A 93 8.60 -9.01 12.67
N SER A 94 9.89 -8.69 12.61
CA SER A 94 10.40 -7.34 12.74
C SER A 94 11.84 -7.22 12.22
N LYS A 95 12.34 -5.99 12.06
CA LYS A 95 13.72 -5.75 11.57
C LYS A 95 14.80 -6.33 12.48
N LYS A 96 14.57 -6.32 13.79
CA LYS A 96 15.52 -6.86 14.78
C LYS A 96 15.75 -8.37 14.60
N GLU A 97 14.79 -9.07 13.99
CA GLU A 97 14.89 -10.50 13.73
C GLU A 97 15.65 -10.81 12.43
N ILE A 98 15.88 -9.79 11.58
CA ILE A 98 16.66 -9.93 10.35
C ILE A 98 18.14 -10.02 10.71
N PRO A 99 18.89 -11.04 10.25
CA PRO A 99 20.30 -11.18 10.56
C PRO A 99 21.11 -10.04 9.93
N GLU A 100 22.14 -9.57 10.64
CA GLU A 100 23.10 -8.61 10.09
C GLU A 100 23.94 -9.21 8.94
N SER A 101 24.12 -10.54 8.95
CA SER A 101 24.82 -11.30 7.91
C SER A 101 24.32 -12.75 7.82
N PRO A 102 24.12 -13.31 6.61
CA PRO A 102 24.26 -12.66 5.31
C PRO A 102 23.13 -11.65 5.05
N ARG A 103 23.50 -10.46 4.58
CA ARG A 103 22.53 -9.39 4.29
C ARG A 103 21.90 -9.64 2.91
N SER A 104 20.57 -9.61 2.86
CA SER A 104 19.83 -9.62 1.60
C SER A 104 19.89 -8.25 0.93
N GLU A 105 19.88 -8.21 -0.40
CA GLU A 105 19.95 -6.95 -1.15
C GLU A 105 18.72 -6.07 -0.91
N ALA A 106 17.55 -6.70 -0.72
CA ALA A 106 16.29 -6.03 -0.43
C ALA A 106 15.49 -6.77 0.66
N VAL A 107 14.56 -6.05 1.28
CA VAL A 107 13.58 -6.62 2.22
C VAL A 107 12.19 -6.14 1.81
N ILE A 108 11.31 -7.08 1.48
CA ILE A 108 9.93 -6.82 1.06
C ILE A 108 9.02 -6.85 2.29
N ASN A 109 8.21 -5.81 2.47
CA ASN A 109 7.16 -5.82 3.47
C ASN A 109 5.83 -6.30 2.84
N MET A 110 5.31 -7.46 3.25
CA MET A 110 4.06 -8.00 2.68
C MET A 110 3.14 -8.68 3.72
N PRO A 111 1.81 -8.75 3.47
CA PRO A 111 0.89 -9.48 4.34
C PRO A 111 1.23 -10.96 4.44
N PHE A 112 1.13 -11.56 5.64
CA PHE A 112 1.43 -12.98 5.85
C PHE A 112 0.62 -13.90 4.91
N LEU A 113 -0.66 -13.59 4.67
CA LEU A 113 -1.49 -14.36 3.73
C LEU A 113 -0.95 -14.35 2.30
N ALA A 114 -0.36 -13.24 1.84
CA ALA A 114 0.27 -13.17 0.52
C ALA A 114 1.52 -14.07 0.48
N THR A 115 2.27 -14.12 1.57
CA THR A 115 3.42 -14.99 1.76
C THR A 115 3.01 -16.47 1.79
N ASN A 116 1.92 -16.80 2.49
CA ASN A 116 1.30 -18.12 2.52
C ASN A 116 0.88 -18.58 1.11
N ASN A 117 0.17 -17.71 0.39
CA ASN A 117 -0.30 -17.98 -0.96
C ASN A 117 0.87 -18.14 -1.95
N MET A 118 1.94 -17.34 -1.81
CA MET A 118 3.14 -17.48 -2.63
C MET A 118 3.78 -18.86 -2.44
N VAL A 119 3.94 -19.34 -1.20
CA VAL A 119 4.45 -20.69 -0.96
C VAL A 119 3.48 -21.75 -1.47
N PHE A 120 2.17 -21.58 -1.26
CA PHE A 120 1.14 -22.49 -1.76
C PHE A 120 1.16 -22.65 -3.29
N GLN A 121 1.38 -21.56 -4.03
CA GLN A 121 1.42 -21.57 -5.51
C GLN A 121 2.72 -22.11 -6.09
N GLN A 122 3.80 -22.16 -5.32
CA GLN A 122 5.05 -22.76 -5.76
C GLN A 122 4.91 -24.28 -5.85
N ASP A 123 5.58 -24.89 -6.85
CA ASP A 123 5.72 -26.34 -7.00
C ASP A 123 6.31 -26.98 -5.73
N GLU A 124 6.32 -28.32 -5.64
CA GLU A 124 6.75 -29.13 -4.48
C GLU A 124 8.16 -28.83 -3.92
N LYS A 125 8.94 -27.98 -4.60
CA LYS A 125 10.27 -27.56 -4.20
C LYS A 125 10.29 -26.74 -2.91
N VAL A 126 9.22 -26.00 -2.58
CA VAL A 126 9.16 -25.19 -1.33
C VAL A 126 8.36 -25.92 -0.25
N SER A 127 9.07 -26.33 0.79
CA SER A 127 8.60 -27.17 1.90
C SER A 127 7.80 -26.41 2.96
N GLY A 128 7.78 -25.08 2.92
CA GLY A 128 6.96 -24.26 3.81
C GLY A 128 7.51 -22.86 4.06
N ILE A 129 7.08 -22.28 5.17
CA ILE A 129 7.51 -20.97 5.68
C ILE A 129 8.27 -21.17 6.98
N VAL A 130 9.35 -20.41 7.18
CA VAL A 130 10.08 -20.34 8.44
C VAL A 130 10.02 -18.92 8.99
N ILE A 131 9.49 -18.77 10.19
CA ILE A 131 9.32 -17.50 10.90
C ILE A 131 10.52 -17.30 11.82
N ASN A 132 11.18 -16.14 11.69
CA ASN A 132 12.35 -15.73 12.45
C ASN A 132 13.42 -16.84 12.53
N PRO A 133 14.05 -17.21 11.39
CA PRO A 133 14.89 -18.42 11.29
C PRO A 133 16.09 -18.45 12.22
N PHE A 134 16.57 -17.28 12.66
CA PHE A 134 17.79 -17.12 13.47
C PHE A 134 17.50 -16.92 14.96
N THR A 135 16.23 -16.80 15.35
CA THR A 135 15.80 -16.65 16.75
C THR A 135 14.81 -17.75 17.12
N GLN A 136 13.49 -17.50 17.02
CA GLN A 136 12.44 -18.45 17.40
C GLN A 136 12.34 -19.66 16.46
N ASN A 137 12.73 -19.49 15.19
CA ASN A 137 12.81 -20.54 14.17
C ASN A 137 11.55 -21.43 14.08
N LEU A 138 10.38 -20.79 14.02
CA LEU A 138 9.11 -21.50 13.93
C LEU A 138 8.82 -21.90 12.49
N ILE A 139 8.59 -23.19 12.25
CA ILE A 139 8.38 -23.74 10.90
C ILE A 139 6.91 -24.07 10.65
N PHE A 140 6.32 -23.40 9.66
CA PHE A 140 5.05 -23.77 9.06
C PHE A 140 5.31 -24.67 7.85
N LYS A 141 5.16 -25.98 8.06
CA LYS A 141 5.31 -26.98 7.00
C LYS A 141 4.23 -26.83 5.93
N ARG A 142 4.50 -27.36 4.73
CA ARG A 142 3.59 -27.36 3.58
C ARG A 142 2.13 -27.70 3.93
N ALA A 143 1.90 -28.77 4.68
CA ALA A 143 0.54 -29.18 5.08
C ALA A 143 -0.21 -28.10 5.88
N LEU A 144 0.49 -27.30 6.68
CA LEU A 144 -0.11 -26.19 7.42
C LEU A 144 -0.40 -24.99 6.50
N VAL A 145 0.52 -24.68 5.59
CA VAL A 145 0.36 -23.63 4.57
C VAL A 145 -0.87 -23.89 3.70
N GLU A 146 -1.04 -25.14 3.25
CA GLU A 146 -2.20 -25.60 2.48
C GLU A 146 -3.49 -25.50 3.27
N LYS A 147 -3.48 -25.93 4.53
CA LYS A 147 -4.67 -25.83 5.40
C LYS A 147 -5.07 -24.38 5.67
N ILE A 148 -4.11 -23.47 5.88
CA ILE A 148 -4.38 -22.04 6.02
C ILE A 148 -5.04 -21.51 4.74
N GLU A 149 -4.52 -21.87 3.56
CA GLU A 149 -5.08 -21.44 2.28
C GLU A 149 -6.51 -22.01 2.03
N GLU A 150 -6.75 -23.28 2.35
CA GLU A 150 -8.07 -23.90 2.22
C GLU A 150 -9.11 -23.24 3.13
N VAL A 151 -8.74 -22.96 4.39
CA VAL A 151 -9.63 -22.28 5.35
C VAL A 151 -9.90 -20.85 4.89
N GLU A 152 -8.91 -20.13 4.39
CA GLU A 152 -9.10 -18.78 3.86
C GLU A 152 -9.92 -18.77 2.56
N LYS A 153 -9.77 -19.76 1.69
CA LYS A 153 -10.66 -19.96 0.52
C LYS A 153 -12.10 -20.19 0.96
N LYS A 154 -12.34 -21.11 1.91
CA LYS A 154 -13.68 -21.35 2.46
C LYS A 154 -14.28 -20.12 3.15
N ARG A 155 -13.47 -19.29 3.81
CA ARG A 155 -13.90 -18.02 4.39
C ARG A 155 -14.25 -16.98 3.32
N LYS A 156 -13.48 -16.90 2.24
CA LYS A 156 -13.76 -16.06 1.06
C LYS A 156 -14.94 -16.56 0.23
N GLU A 157 -15.30 -17.84 0.36
CA GLU A 157 -16.47 -18.43 -0.31
C GLU A 157 -17.74 -18.40 0.56
N GLY A 158 -17.60 -18.48 1.88
CA GLY A 158 -18.68 -18.34 2.86
C GLY A 158 -19.04 -16.88 3.20
N ALA A 159 -18.08 -15.96 3.05
CA ALA A 159 -18.40 -14.56 2.78
C ALA A 159 -18.73 -14.48 1.29
N GLN A 160 -20.00 -14.35 0.91
CA GLN A 160 -20.28 -13.77 -0.40
C GLN A 160 -19.95 -12.27 -0.33
N PRO A 161 -18.92 -11.82 -1.05
CA PRO A 161 -19.10 -10.80 -2.04
C PRO A 161 -19.13 -11.50 -3.40
N LYS A 162 -20.05 -11.11 -4.27
CA LYS A 162 -20.18 -11.62 -5.64
C LYS A 162 -18.80 -11.81 -6.28
N LYS A 163 -18.42 -13.05 -6.63
CA LYS A 163 -17.25 -13.36 -7.44
C LYS A 163 -17.38 -12.62 -8.78
N MET A 164 -16.76 -11.45 -8.90
CA MET A 164 -16.26 -11.01 -10.20
C MET A 164 -14.86 -11.62 -10.33
N GLN A 165 -14.71 -12.58 -11.24
CA GLN A 165 -13.38 -13.04 -11.68
C GLN A 165 -12.75 -11.87 -12.45
N LEU A 166 -12.17 -10.92 -11.74
CA LEU A 166 -11.52 -9.77 -12.35
C LEU A 166 -10.07 -10.13 -12.67
N THR A 167 -9.66 -9.89 -13.91
CA THR A 167 -8.24 -9.89 -14.29
C THR A 167 -7.47 -8.86 -13.45
N GLN A 168 -6.13 -8.95 -13.38
CA GLN A 168 -5.32 -7.99 -12.61
C GLN A 168 -5.65 -6.52 -12.95
N GLU A 169 -5.83 -6.22 -14.23
CA GLU A 169 -6.27 -4.91 -14.73
C GLU A 169 -7.66 -4.54 -14.20
N GLN A 170 -8.62 -5.46 -14.26
CA GLN A 170 -9.97 -5.23 -13.76
C GLN A 170 -10.03 -5.06 -12.23
N TYR A 171 -9.10 -5.67 -11.47
CA TYR A 171 -8.96 -5.48 -10.04
C TYR A 171 -8.42 -4.07 -9.71
N LEU A 172 -7.38 -3.62 -10.42
CA LEU A 172 -6.84 -2.26 -10.28
C LEU A 172 -7.92 -1.21 -10.59
N LEU A 173 -8.67 -1.42 -11.67
CA LEU A 173 -9.80 -0.57 -12.04
C LEU A 173 -10.89 -0.54 -10.96
N PHE A 174 -11.18 -1.69 -10.35
CA PHE A 174 -12.17 -1.80 -9.28
C PHE A 174 -11.73 -1.04 -8.03
N GLU A 175 -10.52 -1.29 -7.53
CA GLU A 175 -9.97 -0.63 -6.33
C GLU A 175 -9.85 0.89 -6.52
N ARG A 176 -9.37 1.31 -7.69
CA ARG A 176 -9.34 2.73 -8.08
C ARG A 176 -10.73 3.36 -8.04
N LYS A 177 -11.74 2.71 -8.62
CA LYS A 177 -13.12 3.20 -8.60
C LYS A 177 -13.68 3.25 -7.17
N GLN A 178 -13.37 2.25 -6.33
CA GLN A 178 -13.76 2.29 -4.92
C GLN A 178 -13.08 3.44 -4.16
N PHE A 179 -11.83 3.76 -4.50
CA PHE A 179 -11.11 4.88 -3.91
C PHE A 179 -11.72 6.23 -4.31
N GLU A 180 -11.83 6.48 -5.62
CA GLU A 180 -12.27 7.75 -6.20
C GLU A 180 -13.68 8.17 -5.80
N PHE A 181 -14.61 7.21 -5.80
CA PHE A 181 -16.03 7.47 -5.57
C PHE A 181 -16.52 7.01 -4.18
N GLY A 182 -15.68 6.27 -3.45
CA GLY A 182 -16.04 5.69 -2.15
C GLY A 182 -15.15 6.24 -1.03
N PHE A 183 -13.89 5.83 -0.98
CA PHE A 183 -13.01 6.10 0.16
C PHE A 183 -12.60 7.57 0.29
N MET A 184 -12.24 8.25 -0.81
CA MET A 184 -11.88 9.68 -0.81
C MET A 184 -12.97 10.57 -0.22
N PRO A 185 -14.20 10.58 -0.78
CA PRO A 185 -15.27 11.39 -0.22
C PRO A 185 -15.60 10.95 1.22
N LYS A 186 -15.51 9.65 1.56
CA LYS A 186 -15.72 9.18 2.94
C LYS A 186 -14.80 9.86 3.93
N ARG A 187 -13.49 9.82 3.65
CA ARG A 187 -12.45 10.31 4.55
C ARG A 187 -12.55 11.81 4.66
N PHE A 188 -12.79 12.49 3.55
CA PHE A 188 -12.99 13.92 3.52
C PHE A 188 -14.19 14.36 4.37
N PHE A 189 -15.36 13.74 4.24
CA PHE A 189 -16.51 14.11 5.06
C PHE A 189 -16.40 13.69 6.53
N ALA A 190 -15.54 12.72 6.85
CA ALA A 190 -15.29 12.28 8.22
C ALA A 190 -14.24 13.13 8.94
N GLN A 191 -13.17 13.53 8.25
CA GLN A 191 -12.02 14.24 8.83
C GLN A 191 -12.03 15.74 8.54
N GLY A 192 -12.72 16.18 7.48
CA GLY A 192 -12.92 17.57 7.13
C GLY A 192 -11.62 18.37 7.10
N LYS A 193 -11.54 19.41 7.94
CA LYS A 193 -10.37 20.27 8.10
C LYS A 193 -9.06 19.51 8.32
N GLN A 194 -9.06 18.44 9.14
CA GLN A 194 -7.84 17.67 9.40
C GLN A 194 -7.26 17.06 8.11
N MET A 195 -8.11 16.55 7.22
CA MET A 195 -7.66 16.04 5.93
C MET A 195 -7.17 17.16 5.02
N MET A 196 -7.79 18.35 5.07
CA MET A 196 -7.33 19.51 4.31
C MET A 196 -5.94 19.98 4.77
N ASP A 197 -5.70 20.00 6.08
CA ASP A 197 -4.41 20.39 6.65
C ASP A 197 -3.32 19.39 6.24
N ASP A 198 -3.62 18.07 6.33
CA ASP A 198 -2.71 17.03 5.87
C ASP A 198 -2.41 17.15 4.36
N LEU A 199 -3.40 17.46 3.52
CA LEU A 199 -3.22 17.72 2.09
C LEU A 199 -2.37 18.95 1.82
N CYS A 200 -2.51 20.01 2.62
CA CYS A 200 -1.71 21.22 2.50
C CYS A 200 -0.24 20.99 2.87
N GLU A 201 0.01 20.25 3.95
CA GLU A 201 1.35 20.00 4.48
C GLU A 201 2.13 18.97 3.65
N LYS A 202 1.49 17.83 3.34
CA LYS A 202 2.17 16.65 2.77
C LYS A 202 1.87 16.44 1.28
N LYS A 203 0.87 17.14 0.73
CA LYS A 203 0.56 17.18 -0.71
C LYS A 203 0.53 15.79 -1.37
N GLU A 204 1.36 15.57 -2.39
CA GLU A 204 1.44 14.33 -3.16
C GLU A 204 1.75 13.11 -2.27
N GLU A 205 2.60 13.26 -1.24
CA GLU A 205 2.93 12.17 -0.34
C GLU A 205 1.73 11.69 0.48
N TYR A 206 0.83 12.61 0.87
CA TYR A 206 -0.41 12.23 1.54
C TYR A 206 -1.35 11.49 0.60
N MET A 207 -1.49 11.96 -0.63
CA MET A 207 -2.36 11.32 -1.62
C MET A 207 -1.88 9.91 -1.95
N ASP A 208 -0.57 9.73 -2.16
CA ASP A 208 0.04 8.42 -2.38
C ASP A 208 -0.23 7.47 -1.21
N GLN A 209 0.05 7.89 0.03
CA GLN A 209 -0.20 7.09 1.23
C GLN A 209 -1.68 6.74 1.38
N PHE A 210 -2.57 7.70 1.15
CA PHE A 210 -4.01 7.47 1.25
C PHE A 210 -4.49 6.48 0.18
N PHE A 211 -4.02 6.61 -1.05
CA PHE A 211 -4.36 5.70 -2.14
C PHE A 211 -3.84 4.28 -1.84
N GLU A 212 -2.61 4.15 -1.34
CA GLU A 212 -2.01 2.86 -0.94
C GLU A 212 -2.80 2.20 0.21
N GLU A 213 -3.24 2.99 1.20
CA GLU A 213 -4.04 2.52 2.34
C GLU A 213 -5.35 1.85 1.91
N CYS A 214 -5.93 2.29 0.80
CA CYS A 214 -7.19 1.74 0.30
C CYS A 214 -7.05 0.46 -0.51
N TYR A 215 -5.83 0.07 -0.90
CA TYR A 215 -5.60 -1.19 -1.61
C TYR A 215 -5.60 -2.38 -0.64
N GLN A 216 -6.52 -3.31 -0.83
CA GLN A 216 -6.55 -4.55 -0.03
C GLN A 216 -5.25 -5.36 -0.20
N GLN A 217 -4.67 -5.34 -1.40
CA GLN A 217 -3.37 -5.93 -1.69
C GLN A 217 -2.35 -4.83 -2.00
N LYS A 218 -1.68 -4.30 -0.97
CA LYS A 218 -0.63 -3.26 -1.14
C LYS A 218 0.45 -3.59 -2.18
N ARG A 219 0.79 -4.88 -2.37
CA ARG A 219 1.75 -5.31 -3.41
C ARG A 219 1.30 -5.00 -4.85
N MET A 220 0.02 -4.74 -5.05
CA MET A 220 -0.61 -4.40 -6.32
C MET A 220 -0.76 -2.89 -6.49
N TYR A 221 -0.41 -2.09 -5.46
CA TYR A 221 -0.42 -0.64 -5.55
C TYR A 221 0.68 -0.19 -6.51
N PRO A 222 0.33 0.45 -7.64
CA PRO A 222 1.30 0.60 -8.71
C PRO A 222 1.84 2.04 -8.81
N TYR A 223 1.32 2.99 -8.03
CA TYR A 223 1.61 4.42 -8.16
C TYR A 223 2.73 4.88 -7.22
N LEU A 224 3.26 6.06 -7.51
CA LEU A 224 4.21 6.80 -6.68
C LEU A 224 3.69 8.23 -6.46
N PRO A 225 4.23 8.99 -5.49
CA PRO A 225 3.84 10.39 -5.28
C PRO A 225 3.90 11.24 -6.56
N GLU A 226 4.87 11.00 -7.45
CA GLU A 226 5.02 11.75 -8.70
C GLU A 226 3.90 11.48 -9.73
N ASP A 227 3.12 10.41 -9.53
CA ASP A 227 1.93 10.13 -10.36
C ASP A 227 0.72 10.99 -9.96
N PHE A 228 0.82 11.75 -8.86
CA PHE A 228 -0.18 12.71 -8.39
C PHE A 228 0.31 14.14 -8.60
N SER A 229 -0.64 15.08 -8.69
CA SER A 229 -0.31 16.51 -8.55
C SER A 229 -1.31 17.18 -7.62
N VAL A 230 -0.82 17.78 -6.53
CA VAL A 230 -1.66 18.45 -5.54
C VAL A 230 -1.42 19.95 -5.59
N MET A 231 -2.47 20.69 -5.95
CA MET A 231 -2.46 22.14 -6.01
C MET A 231 -3.40 22.71 -4.95
N VAL A 232 -2.82 23.42 -3.98
CA VAL A 232 -3.54 24.11 -2.91
C VAL A 232 -3.81 25.54 -3.34
N MET A 233 -5.06 25.98 -3.23
CA MET A 233 -5.51 27.33 -3.59
C MET A 233 -6.30 27.93 -2.45
N ASP A 234 -5.72 28.95 -1.84
CA ASP A 234 -6.39 29.80 -0.85
C ASP A 234 -7.12 30.92 -1.60
N LEU A 235 -8.45 30.84 -1.68
CA LEU A 235 -9.26 31.71 -2.55
C LEU A 235 -9.87 32.88 -1.79
N SER A 236 -10.02 32.76 -0.48
CA SER A 236 -10.45 33.81 0.46
C SER A 236 -10.17 33.35 1.88
N ASP A 237 -10.25 34.27 2.84
CA ASP A 237 -10.02 34.03 4.28
C ASP A 237 -10.76 32.82 4.87
N SER A 238 -11.85 32.39 4.23
CA SER A 238 -12.67 31.25 4.67
C SER A 238 -12.80 30.09 3.67
N LEU A 239 -12.26 30.17 2.44
CA LEU A 239 -12.45 29.12 1.43
C LEU A 239 -11.12 28.59 0.88
N LEU A 240 -10.82 27.35 1.26
CA LEU A 240 -9.67 26.60 0.79
C LEU A 240 -10.13 25.58 -0.27
N ILE A 241 -9.47 25.56 -1.42
CA ILE A 241 -9.66 24.50 -2.43
C ILE A 241 -8.34 23.77 -2.68
N VAL A 242 -8.36 22.46 -2.57
CA VAL A 242 -7.26 21.58 -2.99
C VAL A 242 -7.70 20.83 -4.24
N ARG A 243 -6.99 21.05 -5.34
CA ARG A 243 -7.11 20.26 -6.57
C ARG A 243 -6.11 19.13 -6.51
N VAL A 244 -6.57 17.92 -6.82
CA VAL A 244 -5.71 16.74 -6.97
C VAL A 244 -5.90 16.16 -8.35
N ASP A 245 -4.82 16.13 -9.13
CA ASP A 245 -4.72 15.34 -10.36
C ASP A 245 -4.34 13.90 -10.00
N LEU A 246 -5.14 12.95 -10.49
CA LEU A 246 -4.97 11.53 -10.22
C LEU A 246 -4.15 10.85 -11.33
N PRO A 247 -3.47 9.73 -11.03
CA PRO A 247 -2.64 9.01 -12.00
C PRO A 247 -3.41 8.68 -13.27
N VAL A 248 -2.82 8.89 -14.45
CA VAL A 248 -3.51 8.58 -15.74
C VAL A 248 -3.43 7.08 -16.07
N ARG A 249 -2.44 6.36 -15.51
CA ARG A 249 -2.29 4.91 -15.70
C ARG A 249 -3.48 4.18 -15.10
N ASP A 250 -3.94 3.12 -15.76
CA ASP A 250 -5.03 2.26 -15.25
C ASP A 250 -6.38 3.01 -15.06
N MET A 251 -6.69 3.97 -15.93
CA MET A 251 -8.01 4.63 -15.95
C MET A 251 -9.06 3.81 -16.71
N GLY A 252 -10.22 3.62 -16.09
CA GLY A 252 -11.42 3.03 -16.68
C GLY A 252 -12.55 4.03 -16.85
N VAL A 253 -13.72 3.53 -17.23
CA VAL A 253 -14.95 4.32 -17.27
C VAL A 253 -15.94 3.76 -16.22
N PRO A 254 -16.41 4.57 -15.26
CA PRO A 254 -15.93 5.90 -14.90
C PRO A 254 -14.66 5.82 -14.03
N SER A 255 -13.77 6.80 -14.20
CA SER A 255 -12.63 7.09 -13.33
C SER A 255 -12.41 8.61 -13.26
N CYS A 256 -11.84 9.10 -12.17
CA CYS A 256 -11.54 10.52 -12.01
C CYS A 256 -10.16 10.86 -12.59
N PHE A 257 -10.11 11.89 -13.44
CA PHE A 257 -8.85 12.53 -13.81
C PHE A 257 -8.37 13.47 -12.71
N ARG A 258 -9.33 14.17 -12.11
CA ARG A 258 -9.09 15.24 -11.17
C ARG A 258 -10.21 15.29 -10.15
N VAL A 259 -9.87 15.66 -8.93
CA VAL A 259 -10.83 15.89 -7.86
C VAL A 259 -10.54 17.23 -7.19
N TYR A 260 -11.59 17.86 -6.66
CA TYR A 260 -11.48 19.10 -5.90
C TYR A 260 -12.08 18.91 -4.52
N PHE A 261 -11.28 19.16 -3.49
CA PHE A 261 -11.72 19.29 -2.11
C PHE A 261 -11.89 20.77 -1.81
N ALA A 262 -13.12 21.20 -1.54
CA ALA A 262 -13.40 22.57 -1.12
C ALA A 262 -13.84 22.56 0.35
N TRP A 263 -13.19 23.38 1.17
CA TRP A 263 -13.49 23.49 2.59
C TRP A 263 -13.76 24.94 2.96
N ASN A 264 -14.93 25.17 3.58
CA ASN A 264 -15.30 26.47 4.10
C ASN A 264 -15.09 26.50 5.63
N ASP A 265 -14.16 27.33 6.10
CA ASP A 265 -13.82 27.45 7.52
C ASP A 265 -14.89 28.21 8.33
N GLU A 266 -15.70 29.06 7.71
CA GLU A 266 -16.82 29.74 8.41
C GLU A 266 -17.98 28.77 8.68
N THR A 267 -18.37 27.97 7.67
CA THR A 267 -19.51 27.05 7.79
C THR A 267 -19.10 25.67 8.32
N GLN A 268 -17.79 25.37 8.33
CA GLN A 268 -17.25 24.03 8.63
C GLN A 268 -17.82 22.95 7.69
N GLU A 269 -18.08 23.33 6.43
CA GLU A 269 -18.63 22.45 5.41
C GLU A 269 -17.61 22.14 4.32
N GLY A 270 -17.50 20.85 3.98
CA GLY A 270 -16.71 20.37 2.86
C GLY A 270 -17.59 20.07 1.64
N ARG A 271 -17.06 20.27 0.44
CA ARG A 271 -17.65 19.83 -0.84
C ARG A 271 -16.58 19.10 -1.66
N TYR A 272 -16.97 17.97 -2.27
CA TYR A 272 -16.06 17.11 -3.03
C TYR A 272 -16.54 16.98 -4.47
N PHE A 273 -15.75 17.49 -5.41
CA PHE A 273 -16.06 17.49 -6.84
C PHE A 273 -15.13 16.54 -7.61
N THR A 274 -15.64 16.00 -8.71
CA THR A 274 -14.95 15.03 -9.57
C THR A 274 -14.98 15.49 -11.02
N ILE A 275 -13.87 15.31 -11.74
CA ILE A 275 -13.81 15.38 -13.20
C ILE A 275 -13.63 13.96 -13.70
N GLU A 276 -14.69 13.41 -14.28
CA GLU A 276 -14.80 11.98 -14.55
C GLU A 276 -14.67 11.68 -16.03
N ARG A 277 -13.98 10.58 -16.31
CA ARG A 277 -13.92 9.98 -17.63
C ARG A 277 -15.27 9.36 -17.98
N THR A 278 -15.78 9.74 -19.15
CA THR A 278 -17.01 9.15 -19.71
C THR A 278 -16.67 8.11 -20.78
N GLN A 279 -17.70 7.49 -21.36
CA GLN A 279 -17.53 6.58 -22.49
C GLN A 279 -17.04 7.30 -23.75
N ASP A 280 -17.32 8.60 -23.87
CA ASP A 280 -16.82 9.44 -24.96
C ASP A 280 -15.46 10.02 -24.55
N PRO A 281 -14.35 9.65 -25.21
CA PRO A 281 -13.01 10.11 -24.86
C PRO A 281 -12.83 11.63 -24.93
N GLY A 282 -13.69 12.35 -25.67
CA GLY A 282 -13.65 13.80 -25.80
C GLY A 282 -14.48 14.54 -24.76
N LYS A 283 -15.21 13.82 -23.89
CA LYS A 283 -16.13 14.42 -22.92
C LYS A 283 -15.84 13.93 -21.52
N HIS A 284 -15.69 14.89 -20.61
CA HIS A 284 -15.56 14.63 -19.19
C HIS A 284 -16.83 15.07 -18.46
N LEU A 285 -17.14 14.46 -17.33
CA LEU A 285 -18.29 14.80 -16.50
C LEU A 285 -17.82 15.60 -15.28
N LEU A 286 -18.53 16.66 -14.92
CA LEU A 286 -18.35 17.33 -13.63
C LEU A 286 -19.37 16.77 -12.63
N GLY A 287 -18.87 16.07 -11.63
CA GLY A 287 -19.66 15.48 -10.55
C GLY A 287 -19.42 16.14 -9.19
N GLU A 288 -20.33 15.93 -8.25
CA GLU A 288 -20.13 16.21 -6.82
C GLU A 288 -20.71 15.10 -5.96
N PHE A 289 -19.95 14.63 -4.98
CA PHE A 289 -20.50 13.77 -3.93
C PHE A 289 -20.92 14.63 -2.76
N LYS A 290 -22.20 14.51 -2.39
CA LYS A 290 -22.74 15.12 -1.18
C LYS A 290 -22.45 14.24 0.04
N LYS A 291 -22.57 14.83 1.24
CA LYS A 291 -22.35 14.14 2.52
C LYS A 291 -23.29 12.95 2.75
N ASP A 292 -24.48 12.98 2.12
CA ASP A 292 -25.48 11.90 2.13
C ASP A 292 -25.20 10.79 1.10
N TRP A 293 -24.03 10.82 0.44
CA TRP A 293 -23.60 9.88 -0.61
C TRP A 293 -24.32 10.02 -1.94
N LYS A 294 -25.10 11.09 -2.14
CA LYS A 294 -25.69 11.38 -3.43
C LYS A 294 -24.63 11.95 -4.38
N HIS A 295 -24.49 11.31 -5.54
CA HIS A 295 -23.74 11.85 -6.66
C HIS A 295 -24.63 12.81 -7.45
N VAL A 296 -24.19 14.07 -7.60
CA VAL A 296 -24.86 15.11 -8.39
C VAL A 296 -24.07 15.33 -9.67
N ASP A 297 -24.75 15.21 -10.80
CA ASP A 297 -24.19 15.42 -12.14
C ASP A 297 -24.45 16.88 -12.57
N TYR A 298 -23.37 17.63 -12.85
CA TYR A 298 -23.42 19.01 -13.33
C TYR A 298 -23.22 19.16 -14.84
N GLY A 299 -23.18 18.05 -15.58
CA GLY A 299 -23.01 17.98 -17.03
C GLY A 299 -21.56 17.88 -17.48
N GLU A 300 -21.35 18.18 -18.77
CA GLU A 300 -20.03 18.13 -19.40
C GLU A 300 -19.07 19.11 -18.70
N ALA A 301 -17.94 18.58 -18.22
CA ALA A 301 -16.92 19.38 -17.58
C ALA A 301 -16.31 20.36 -18.60
N PRO A 302 -16.01 21.60 -18.18
CA PRO A 302 -15.30 22.56 -19.02
C PRO A 302 -13.93 22.04 -19.45
N ALA A 303 -13.33 22.70 -20.45
CA ALA A 303 -11.96 22.42 -20.85
C ALA A 303 -10.98 22.56 -19.67
N GLU A 304 -9.88 21.81 -19.73
CA GLU A 304 -8.83 21.85 -18.72
C GLU A 304 -8.37 23.30 -18.48
N GLY A 305 -8.42 23.75 -17.22
CA GLY A 305 -8.13 25.12 -16.81
C GLY A 305 -9.37 26.01 -16.58
N ALA A 306 -10.54 25.66 -17.13
CA ALA A 306 -11.82 26.34 -16.84
C ALA A 306 -12.67 25.61 -15.77
N GLU A 307 -12.33 24.35 -15.47
CA GLU A 307 -13.02 23.51 -14.48
C GLU A 307 -13.11 24.14 -13.09
N LEU A 308 -12.00 24.73 -12.60
CA LEU A 308 -11.97 25.38 -11.28
C LEU A 308 -12.97 26.53 -11.19
N GLN A 309 -13.07 27.34 -12.25
CA GLN A 309 -14.03 28.44 -12.28
C GLN A 309 -15.46 27.92 -12.17
N ARG A 310 -15.77 26.83 -12.88
CA ARG A 310 -17.09 26.20 -12.80
C ARG A 310 -17.39 25.64 -11.41
N VAL A 311 -16.40 24.99 -10.77
CA VAL A 311 -16.51 24.53 -9.38
C VAL A 311 -16.80 25.71 -8.45
N LEU A 312 -16.11 26.84 -8.64
CA LEU A 312 -16.34 28.05 -7.85
C LEU A 312 -17.71 28.66 -8.04
N ASP A 313 -18.20 28.69 -9.27
CA ASP A 313 -19.55 29.17 -9.57
C ASP A 313 -20.60 28.32 -8.84
N ILE A 314 -20.40 26.99 -8.81
CA ILE A 314 -21.27 26.06 -8.08
C ILE A 314 -21.16 26.23 -6.55
N ILE A 315 -19.97 26.56 -6.03
CA ILE A 315 -19.78 26.86 -4.60
C ILE A 315 -20.50 28.14 -4.20
N ARG A 316 -20.44 29.16 -5.06
CA ARG A 316 -21.00 30.49 -4.80
C ARG A 316 -22.49 30.60 -5.10
N GLN A 317 -23.08 29.63 -5.80
CA GLN A 317 -24.52 29.55 -5.96
C GLN A 317 -25.17 29.26 -4.59
N PRO A 318 -25.98 30.17 -4.03
CA PRO A 318 -26.73 29.89 -2.82
C PRO A 318 -27.68 28.71 -3.12
N GLY A 319 -27.58 27.64 -2.31
CA GLY A 319 -28.30 26.41 -2.57
C GLY A 319 -29.82 26.60 -2.60
N GLU A 320 -30.46 26.14 -3.66
CA GLU A 320 -31.75 25.46 -3.53
C GLU A 320 -31.49 24.17 -2.74
N ASN A 321 -31.41 24.29 -1.41
CA ASN A 321 -31.44 23.16 -0.48
C ASN A 321 -32.88 22.79 -0.16
#